data_AF-A0A3P9C5Q3-F1
#
_entry.id   AF-A0A3P9C5Q3-F1
#
_cell.length_a   1.000
_cell.length_b   1.000
_cell.length_c   1.000
_cell.angle_alpha   90.00
_cell.angle_beta   90.00
_cell.angle_gamma   90.00
#
_symmetry.space_group_name_H-M   'P 1'
#
loop_
_entity.id
_entity.type
_entity.pdbx_description
1 polymer ?
#
loop_
_entity_poly.entity_id
_entity_poly.type
_entity_poly.pdbx_seq_one_letter_code
_entity_poly.pdbx_strand_id
1 'polypeptide(L)'
;MDRQVSIVSRQEWGAAAAKQTKALKGPARRVVIHHTAYPSCKGLAECKASLVSIQRYHMKDRKFDDIGYNFLVAGDGTVFEGRGWGVMGAHAKDHNSDSLGIAFMGNFNNETPSEKAVVAVKQLLQSGVSAGFLQPGFDLYGHRDLGNTECPGEKLYAALPRLRSTS
;
A
#
# COMPACT_ATOMS: atom_id res chain seq x y z
N MET A 1 4.90 24.46 -0.41
CA MET A 1 6.01 23.59 0.04
C MET A 1 5.47 22.18 0.02
N ASP A 2 5.83 21.41 -1.00
CA ASP A 2 5.41 20.01 -1.12
C ASP A 2 6.02 19.21 0.03
N ARG A 3 5.18 18.84 0.99
CA ARG A 3 5.60 18.03 2.13
C ARG A 3 5.84 16.62 1.61
N GLN A 4 7.10 16.26 1.42
CA GLN A 4 7.51 14.89 1.14
C GLN A 4 7.05 13.99 2.30
N VAL A 5 6.39 12.87 1.98
CA VAL A 5 5.95 11.91 2.99
C VAL A 5 7.18 11.23 3.57
N SER A 6 7.32 11.27 4.89
CA SER A 6 8.30 10.43 5.59
C SER A 6 7.84 8.98 5.56
N ILE A 7 8.67 8.09 5.04
CA ILE A 7 8.40 6.66 4.89
C ILE A 7 9.30 5.91 5.87
N VAL A 8 8.70 5.12 6.76
CA VAL A 8 9.44 4.18 7.61
C VAL A 8 9.97 3.06 6.74
N SER A 9 11.30 2.99 6.60
CA SER A 9 12.00 2.05 5.74
C SER A 9 11.85 0.61 6.22
N ARG A 10 12.14 -0.33 5.31
CA ARG A 10 12.22 -1.77 5.61
C ARG A 10 13.10 -2.10 6.82
N GLN A 11 14.25 -1.44 6.93
CA GLN A 11 15.16 -1.66 8.05
C GLN A 11 14.54 -1.20 9.37
N GLU A 12 13.89 -0.03 9.37
CA GLU A 12 13.33 0.56 10.59
C GLU A 12 12.16 -0.23 11.17
N TRP A 13 11.33 -0.88 10.35
CA TRP A 13 10.25 -1.73 10.85
C TRP A 13 10.64 -3.19 11.08
N GLY A 14 11.87 -3.58 10.74
CA GLY A 14 12.40 -4.92 10.99
C GLY A 14 12.02 -5.94 9.92
N ALA A 15 11.97 -5.52 8.65
CA ALA A 15 11.67 -6.39 7.52
C ALA A 15 12.69 -7.52 7.38
N ALA A 16 12.22 -8.73 7.12
CA ALA A 16 13.04 -9.77 6.55
C ALA A 16 13.51 -9.37 5.13
N ALA A 17 14.64 -9.92 4.70
CA ALA A 17 15.11 -9.78 3.33
C ALA A 17 14.11 -10.43 2.36
N ALA A 18 13.87 -9.79 1.21
CA ALA A 18 13.09 -10.38 0.13
C ALA A 18 13.85 -11.60 -0.44
N LYS A 19 13.15 -12.68 -0.78
CA LYS A 19 13.74 -13.84 -1.45
C LYS A 19 14.22 -13.48 -2.86
N GLN A 20 13.40 -12.71 -3.57
CA GLN A 20 13.67 -12.20 -4.90
C GLN A 20 12.99 -10.84 -5.09
N THR A 21 13.52 -10.02 -5.96
CA THR A 21 12.92 -8.75 -6.38
C THR A 21 12.83 -8.71 -7.90
N LYS A 22 11.75 -8.12 -8.41
CA LYS A 22 11.55 -7.89 -9.83
C LYS A 22 11.16 -6.44 -10.05
N ALA A 23 11.91 -5.72 -10.87
CA ALA A 23 11.60 -4.35 -11.21
C ALA A 23 10.36 -4.25 -12.11
N LEU A 24 9.60 -3.17 -11.96
CA LEU A 24 8.64 -2.72 -12.96
C LEU A 24 9.42 -2.24 -14.21
N LYS A 25 8.81 -2.38 -15.39
CA LYS A 25 9.44 -1.94 -16.66
C LYS A 25 9.45 -0.41 -16.84
N GLY A 26 8.84 0.33 -15.93
CA GLY A 26 8.71 1.79 -15.98
C GLY A 26 7.81 2.29 -14.84
N PRO A 27 7.39 3.56 -14.88
CA PRO A 27 6.45 4.11 -13.91
C PRO A 27 5.16 3.30 -13.90
N ALA A 28 4.63 3.02 -12.71
CA ALA A 28 3.35 2.33 -12.59
C ALA A 28 2.22 3.20 -13.16
N ARG A 29 1.32 2.56 -13.91
CA ARG A 29 0.18 3.20 -14.59
C ARG A 29 -1.08 3.15 -13.74
N ARG A 30 -1.11 2.25 -12.76
CA ARG A 30 -2.27 1.99 -11.91
C ARG A 30 -1.86 1.99 -10.45
N VAL A 31 -2.77 2.41 -9.59
CA VAL A 31 -2.67 2.26 -8.14
C VAL A 31 -3.81 1.38 -7.69
N VAL A 32 -3.50 0.35 -6.90
CA VAL A 32 -4.51 -0.55 -6.32
C VAL A 32 -4.51 -0.35 -4.82
N ILE A 33 -5.65 0.09 -4.29
CA ILE A 33 -5.87 0.29 -2.86
C ILE A 33 -6.38 -1.00 -2.24
N HIS A 34 -5.75 -1.38 -1.14
CA HIS A 34 -6.06 -2.55 -0.33
C HIS A 34 -6.36 -2.15 1.11
N HIS A 35 -6.96 -3.08 1.84
CA HIS A 35 -6.81 -3.14 3.29
C HIS A 35 -5.99 -4.37 3.67
N THR A 36 -5.47 -4.41 4.89
CA THR A 36 -4.79 -5.63 5.37
C THR A 36 -5.78 -6.70 5.84
N ALA A 37 -7.01 -6.31 6.21
CA ALA A 37 -7.99 -7.16 6.89
C ALA A 37 -7.53 -7.67 8.27
N TYR A 38 -6.52 -7.01 8.85
CA TYR A 38 -6.10 -7.18 10.24
C TYR A 38 -6.74 -6.08 11.11
N PRO A 39 -6.77 -6.23 12.44
CA PRO A 39 -7.05 -5.11 13.32
C PRO A 39 -6.13 -3.92 13.03
N SER A 40 -6.68 -2.71 13.10
CA SER A 40 -5.88 -1.49 13.05
C SER A 40 -4.86 -1.46 14.20
N CYS A 41 -3.63 -1.06 13.90
CA CYS A 41 -2.56 -0.91 14.89
C CYS A 41 -2.55 0.48 15.52
N LYS A 42 -2.02 0.62 16.74
CA LYS A 42 -1.85 1.90 17.44
C LYS A 42 -0.40 2.15 17.81
N GLY A 43 0.15 3.25 17.30
CA GLY A 43 1.53 3.64 17.57
C GLY A 43 2.55 2.76 16.86
N LEU A 44 3.79 3.26 16.83
CA LEU A 44 4.83 2.72 15.95
C LEU A 44 5.17 1.25 16.25
N ALA A 45 5.27 0.88 17.53
CA ALA A 45 5.67 -0.49 17.92
C ALA A 45 4.63 -1.54 17.47
N GLU A 46 3.34 -1.28 17.68
CA GLU A 46 2.28 -2.19 17.27
C GLU A 46 2.17 -2.30 15.74
N CYS A 47 2.29 -1.17 15.04
CA CYS A 47 2.28 -1.18 13.58
C CYS A 47 3.46 -1.95 12.98
N LYS A 48 4.66 -1.81 13.55
CA LYS A 48 5.83 -2.62 13.17
C LYS A 48 5.59 -4.12 13.41
N ALA A 49 5.03 -4.50 14.56
CA ALA A 49 4.72 -5.91 14.85
C ALA A 49 3.67 -6.50 13.88
N SER A 50 2.67 -5.69 13.49
CA SER A 50 1.67 -6.06 12.49
C SER A 50 2.32 -6.27 11.10
N LEU A 51 3.21 -5.37 10.67
CA LEU A 51 3.96 -5.50 9.41
C LEU A 51 4.80 -6.78 9.35
N VAL A 52 5.55 -7.09 10.42
CA VAL A 52 6.32 -8.33 10.53
C VAL A 52 5.42 -9.56 10.40
N SER A 53 4.25 -9.52 11.04
CA SER A 53 3.27 -10.62 10.97
C SER A 53 2.70 -10.79 9.56
N ILE A 54 2.35 -9.69 8.88
CA ILE A 54 1.85 -9.70 7.50
C ILE A 54 2.94 -10.21 6.54
N GLN A 55 4.19 -9.74 6.67
CA GLN A 55 5.30 -10.21 5.85
C GLN A 55 5.54 -11.71 6.06
N ARG A 56 5.55 -12.17 7.31
CA ARG A 56 5.70 -13.59 7.65
C ARG A 56 4.62 -14.42 6.98
N TYR A 57 3.34 -14.03 7.11
CA TYR A 57 2.22 -14.72 6.49
C TYR A 57 2.37 -14.79 4.95
N HIS A 58 2.69 -13.66 4.33
CA HIS A 58 2.92 -13.61 2.88
C HIS A 58 4.06 -14.52 2.41
N MET A 59 5.19 -14.53 3.13
CA MET A 59 6.36 -15.31 2.70
C MET A 59 6.27 -16.81 3.07
N LYS A 60 5.63 -17.16 4.19
CA LYS A 60 5.55 -18.53 4.69
C LYS A 60 4.31 -19.26 4.19
N ASP A 61 3.14 -18.64 4.26
CA ASP A 61 1.87 -19.29 3.94
C ASP A 61 1.49 -19.06 2.48
N ARG A 62 1.59 -17.82 1.99
CA ARG A 62 1.28 -17.50 0.58
C ARG A 62 2.44 -17.73 -0.39
N LYS A 63 3.61 -18.12 0.12
CA LYS A 63 4.84 -18.41 -0.66
C LYS A 63 5.33 -17.23 -1.52
N PHE A 64 5.00 -15.99 -1.15
CA PHE A 64 5.53 -14.82 -1.83
C PHE A 64 7.03 -14.65 -1.53
N ASP A 65 7.70 -13.88 -2.39
CA ASP A 65 9.09 -13.50 -2.19
C ASP A 65 9.27 -12.47 -1.08
N ASP A 66 8.23 -11.72 -0.77
CA ASP A 66 8.19 -10.67 0.23
C ASP A 66 6.73 -10.29 0.56
N ILE A 67 6.52 -9.34 1.47
CA ILE A 67 5.22 -8.69 1.69
C ILE A 67 4.61 -8.27 0.35
N GLY A 68 3.31 -8.54 0.13
CA GLY A 68 2.69 -8.40 -1.19
C GLY A 68 2.50 -6.95 -1.67
N TYR A 69 2.45 -5.98 -0.75
CA TYR A 69 2.17 -4.58 -1.04
C TYR A 69 3.46 -3.76 -1.22
N ASN A 70 3.39 -2.69 -2.01
CA ASN A 70 4.49 -1.75 -2.16
C ASN A 70 4.62 -0.82 -0.95
N PHE A 71 3.48 -0.32 -0.45
CA PHE A 71 3.42 0.50 0.75
C PHE A 71 2.24 0.11 1.63
N LEU A 72 2.38 0.41 2.92
CA LEU A 72 1.30 0.27 3.89
C LEU A 72 1.13 1.57 4.67
N VAL A 73 -0.08 1.90 5.09
CA VAL A 73 -0.36 3.12 5.86
C VAL A 73 -1.13 2.79 7.13
N ALA A 74 -0.65 3.26 8.27
CA ALA A 74 -1.34 3.14 9.56
C ALA A 74 -2.39 4.25 9.75
N GLY A 75 -3.30 4.04 10.69
CA GLY A 75 -4.37 4.99 11.01
C GLY A 75 -3.88 6.36 11.50
N ASP A 76 -2.64 6.49 11.97
CA ASP A 76 -2.04 7.77 12.34
C ASP A 76 -1.41 8.53 11.16
N GLY A 77 -1.40 7.93 9.96
CA GLY A 77 -0.81 8.49 8.74
C GLY A 77 0.64 8.05 8.50
N THR A 78 1.24 7.23 9.36
CA THR A 78 2.58 6.69 9.14
C THR A 78 2.57 5.77 7.92
N VAL A 79 3.44 6.05 6.94
CA VAL A 79 3.64 5.21 5.76
C VAL A 79 4.84 4.31 5.99
N PHE A 80 4.69 3.02 5.69
CA PHE A 80 5.72 2.01 5.79
C PHE A 80 6.08 1.47 4.41
N GLU A 81 7.37 1.30 4.17
CA GLU A 81 7.89 0.69 2.96
C GLU A 81 7.63 -0.83 2.97
N GLY A 82 6.81 -1.31 2.04
CA GLY A 82 6.70 -2.73 1.73
C GLY A 82 7.78 -3.12 0.71
N ARG A 83 7.37 -3.50 -0.50
CA ARG A 83 8.31 -3.69 -1.63
C ARG A 83 8.91 -2.39 -2.16
N GLY A 84 8.33 -1.25 -1.80
CA GLY A 84 8.83 0.07 -2.20
C GLY A 84 8.51 0.43 -3.65
N TRP A 85 9.13 1.51 -4.11
CA TRP A 85 8.96 2.07 -5.44
C TRP A 85 9.63 1.23 -6.52
N GLY A 86 9.05 1.17 -7.73
CA GLY A 86 9.66 0.51 -8.88
C GLY A 86 9.79 -1.02 -8.79
N VAL A 87 9.26 -1.65 -7.74
CA VAL A 87 9.29 -3.11 -7.55
C VAL A 87 7.91 -3.69 -7.77
N MET A 88 7.84 -4.82 -8.50
CA MET A 88 6.61 -5.55 -8.77
C MET A 88 6.01 -6.15 -7.49
N GLY A 89 4.74 -5.84 -7.25
CA GLY A 89 3.94 -6.36 -6.13
C GLY A 89 3.56 -7.84 -6.25
N ALA A 90 2.84 -8.33 -5.23
CA ALA A 90 2.08 -9.59 -5.27
C ALA A 90 0.69 -9.40 -4.62
N HIS A 91 0.06 -8.26 -4.91
CA HIS A 91 -1.15 -7.82 -4.21
C HIS A 91 -2.44 -8.06 -5.01
N ALA A 92 -2.39 -8.01 -6.35
CA ALA A 92 -3.53 -8.23 -7.23
C ALA A 92 -3.11 -9.14 -8.39
N LYS A 93 -3.68 -10.36 -8.44
CA LYS A 93 -3.36 -11.35 -9.47
C LYS A 93 -3.56 -10.73 -10.86
N ASP A 94 -2.64 -11.00 -11.78
CA ASP A 94 -2.64 -10.51 -13.17
C ASP A 94 -2.54 -8.98 -13.35
N HIS A 95 -2.33 -8.24 -12.26
CA HIS A 95 -2.25 -6.78 -12.28
C HIS A 95 -1.02 -6.20 -11.58
N ASN A 96 -0.08 -7.02 -11.11
CA ASN A 96 1.10 -6.54 -10.39
C ASN A 96 2.16 -5.88 -11.29
N SER A 97 2.17 -6.16 -12.61
CA SER A 97 3.30 -5.83 -13.49
C SER A 97 3.41 -4.37 -13.92
N ASP A 98 2.39 -3.58 -13.65
CA ASP A 98 2.22 -2.18 -14.06
C ASP A 98 1.50 -1.34 -13.00
N SER A 99 1.35 -1.86 -11.77
CA SER A 99 0.63 -1.19 -10.69
C SER A 99 1.42 -1.10 -9.39
N LEU A 100 1.04 -0.12 -8.58
CA LEU A 100 1.52 0.08 -7.22
C LEU A 100 0.42 -0.34 -6.23
N GLY A 101 0.72 -1.27 -5.33
CA GLY A 101 -0.21 -1.70 -4.29
C GLY A 101 0.00 -0.95 -2.98
N ILE A 102 -1.02 -0.27 -2.48
CA ILE A 102 -1.00 0.43 -1.19
C ILE A 102 -2.07 -0.18 -0.28
N ALA A 103 -1.67 -0.70 0.90
CA ALA A 103 -2.60 -1.27 1.87
C ALA A 103 -2.80 -0.36 3.08
N PHE A 104 -4.05 -0.03 3.40
CA PHE A 104 -4.40 0.56 4.68
C PHE A 104 -4.41 -0.53 5.76
N MET A 105 -3.69 -0.30 6.86
CA MET A 105 -3.60 -1.23 7.98
C MET A 105 -4.88 -1.15 8.82
N GLY A 106 -5.74 -2.15 8.67
CA GLY A 106 -7.05 -2.20 9.33
C GLY A 106 -8.05 -3.06 8.56
N ASN A 107 -9.26 -3.19 9.10
CA ASN A 107 -10.38 -3.86 8.45
C ASN A 107 -11.53 -2.89 8.16
N PHE A 108 -11.52 -2.33 6.95
CA PHE A 108 -12.49 -1.31 6.53
C PHE A 108 -13.81 -1.87 5.96
N ASN A 109 -14.10 -3.15 6.18
CA ASN A 109 -15.50 -3.61 6.15
C ASN A 109 -16.30 -2.97 7.30
N ASN A 110 -15.65 -2.82 8.46
CA ASN A 110 -16.30 -2.35 9.69
C ASN A 110 -15.71 -1.02 10.21
N GLU A 111 -14.48 -0.70 9.86
CA GLU A 111 -13.78 0.52 10.28
C GLU A 111 -13.81 1.61 9.20
N THR A 112 -13.78 2.88 9.60
CA THR A 112 -13.66 4.01 8.66
C THR A 112 -12.19 4.40 8.52
N PRO A 113 -11.65 4.59 7.30
CA PRO A 113 -10.27 5.05 7.14
C PRO A 113 -10.09 6.43 7.76
N SER A 114 -8.99 6.61 8.49
CA SER A 114 -8.72 7.89 9.13
C SER A 114 -8.34 8.95 8.09
N GLU A 115 -8.69 10.20 8.40
CA GLU A 115 -8.29 11.36 7.60
C GLU A 115 -6.77 11.45 7.42
N LYS A 116 -6.01 11.12 8.46
CA LYS A 116 -4.54 11.14 8.42
C LYS A 116 -3.98 10.12 7.44
N ALA A 117 -4.52 8.90 7.43
CA ALA A 117 -4.10 7.85 6.47
C ALA A 117 -4.45 8.24 5.03
N VAL A 118 -5.65 8.80 4.80
CA VAL A 118 -6.07 9.28 3.48
C VAL A 118 -5.13 10.39 2.99
N VAL A 119 -4.85 11.40 3.81
CA VAL A 119 -3.93 12.50 3.45
C VAL A 119 -2.52 11.99 3.17
N ALA A 120 -2.00 11.08 4.00
CA ALA A 120 -0.67 10.49 3.82
C ALA A 120 -0.56 9.74 2.49
N VAL A 121 -1.59 8.96 2.11
CA VAL A 121 -1.60 8.28 0.81
C VAL A 121 -1.68 9.27 -0.34
N LYS A 122 -2.47 10.36 -0.25
CA LYS A 122 -2.48 11.39 -1.30
C LYS A 122 -1.10 12.01 -1.51
N GLN A 123 -0.41 12.36 -0.42
CA GLN A 123 0.94 12.92 -0.49
C GLN A 123 1.96 11.90 -1.02
N LEU A 124 1.80 10.61 -0.69
CA LEU A 124 2.64 9.53 -1.20
C LEU A 124 2.47 9.39 -2.72
N LEU A 125 1.23 9.45 -3.21
CA LEU A 125 0.91 9.39 -4.64
C LEU A 125 1.47 10.60 -5.39
N GLN A 126 1.32 11.80 -4.86
CA GLN A 126 1.94 13.02 -5.42
C GLN A 126 3.46 12.88 -5.48
N SER A 127 4.10 12.40 -4.41
CA SER A 127 5.54 12.16 -4.37
C SER A 127 5.97 11.13 -5.42
N GLY A 128 5.19 10.06 -5.60
CA GLY A 128 5.44 9.03 -6.61
C GLY A 128 5.37 9.56 -8.04
N VAL A 129 4.43 10.48 -8.32
CA VAL A 129 4.35 11.16 -9.63
C VAL A 129 5.55 12.08 -9.83
N SER A 130 5.85 12.95 -8.86
CA SER A 130 6.97 13.90 -8.96
C SER A 130 8.33 13.21 -9.10
N ALA A 131 8.51 12.04 -8.47
CA ALA A 131 9.73 11.23 -8.56
C ALA A 131 9.78 10.31 -9.79
N GLY A 132 8.74 10.28 -10.64
CA GLY A 132 8.68 9.45 -11.84
C GLY A 132 8.44 7.95 -11.59
N PHE A 133 7.96 7.58 -10.40
CA PHE A 133 7.56 6.18 -10.10
C PHE A 133 6.11 5.88 -10.48
N LEU A 134 5.27 6.90 -10.59
CA LEU A 134 3.88 6.81 -11.06
C LEU A 134 3.70 7.68 -12.30
N GLN A 135 2.92 7.21 -13.27
CA GLN A 135 2.52 8.05 -14.40
C GLN A 135 1.60 9.18 -13.93
N PRO A 136 1.79 10.43 -14.41
CA PRO A 136 0.77 11.46 -14.28
C PRO A 136 -0.56 10.94 -14.88
N GLY A 137 -1.66 11.10 -14.14
CA GLY A 137 -2.96 10.58 -14.56
C GLY A 137 -3.14 9.06 -14.41
N PHE A 138 -2.37 8.40 -13.53
CA PHE A 138 -2.56 6.99 -13.20
C PHE A 138 -4.03 6.66 -12.83
N ASP A 139 -4.47 5.46 -13.17
CA ASP A 139 -5.78 4.97 -12.76
C ASP A 139 -5.76 4.46 -11.31
N LEU A 140 -6.80 4.79 -10.53
CA LEU A 140 -6.93 4.35 -9.13
C LEU A 140 -8.11 3.38 -8.97
N TYR A 141 -7.79 2.18 -8.49
CA TYR A 141 -8.71 1.08 -8.26
C TYR A 141 -8.74 0.64 -6.79
N GLY A 142 -9.87 0.14 -6.32
CA GLY A 142 -9.91 -0.79 -5.20
C GLY A 142 -9.57 -2.20 -5.70
N HIS A 143 -9.04 -3.06 -4.83
CA HIS A 143 -8.73 -4.45 -5.23
C HIS A 143 -9.95 -5.19 -5.82
N ARG A 144 -11.16 -4.94 -5.30
CA ARG A 144 -12.43 -5.49 -5.81
C ARG A 144 -12.77 -5.11 -7.26
N ASP A 145 -12.20 -4.03 -7.79
CA ASP A 145 -12.42 -3.63 -9.19
C ASP A 145 -11.67 -4.55 -10.16
N LEU A 146 -10.69 -5.31 -9.64
CA LEU A 146 -9.74 -6.11 -10.40
C LEU A 146 -9.83 -7.61 -10.08
N GLY A 147 -10.79 -8.03 -9.25
CA GLY A 147 -10.95 -9.42 -8.86
C GLY A 147 -12.09 -9.65 -7.87
N ASN A 148 -12.40 -10.93 -7.64
CA ASN A 148 -13.46 -11.32 -6.70
C ASN A 148 -12.96 -11.29 -5.24
N THR A 149 -13.08 -10.13 -4.61
CA THR A 149 -12.66 -9.90 -3.22
C THR A 149 -13.45 -8.76 -2.60
N GLU A 150 -13.62 -8.77 -1.28
CA GLU A 150 -14.19 -7.61 -0.55
C GLU A 150 -13.18 -6.47 -0.38
N CYS A 151 -11.88 -6.72 -0.55
CA CYS A 151 -10.83 -5.72 -0.39
C CYS A 151 -11.06 -4.51 -1.34
N PRO A 152 -10.96 -3.25 -0.91
CA PRO A 152 -10.41 -2.73 0.34
C PRO A 152 -11.42 -2.58 1.50
N GLY A 153 -12.58 -3.21 1.38
CA GLY A 153 -13.71 -3.09 2.30
C GLY A 153 -14.59 -1.88 2.01
N GLU A 154 -15.87 -1.97 2.38
CA GLU A 154 -16.92 -1.01 1.96
C GLU A 154 -16.56 0.45 2.28
N LYS A 155 -16.11 0.72 3.51
CA LYS A 155 -15.89 2.09 3.97
C LYS A 155 -14.66 2.74 3.33
N LEU A 156 -13.61 1.97 3.06
CA LEU A 156 -12.43 2.46 2.35
C LEU A 156 -12.69 2.54 0.84
N TYR A 157 -13.49 1.62 0.28
CA TYR A 157 -13.90 1.68 -1.12
C TYR A 157 -14.70 2.96 -1.41
N ALA A 158 -15.65 3.32 -0.53
CA ALA A 158 -16.39 4.58 -0.62
C ALA A 158 -15.49 5.83 -0.52
N ALA A 159 -14.32 5.72 0.11
CA ALA A 159 -13.36 6.81 0.26
C ALA A 159 -12.38 6.97 -0.92
N LEU A 160 -12.34 6.03 -1.88
CA LEU A 160 -11.39 6.09 -3.01
C LEU A 160 -11.44 7.40 -3.83
N PRO A 161 -12.60 8.02 -4.10
CA PRO A 161 -12.64 9.31 -4.81
C PRO A 161 -11.81 10.40 -4.11
N ARG A 162 -11.65 10.31 -2.79
CA ARG A 162 -10.87 11.25 -1.99
C ARG A 162 -9.37 11.10 -2.24
N LEU A 163 -8.90 9.94 -2.69
CA LEU A 163 -7.49 9.67 -3.01
C LEU A 163 -7.09 10.12 -4.41
N ARG A 164 -8.07 10.34 -5.30
CA ARG A 164 -7.81 10.86 -6.64
C ARG A 164 -7.25 12.28 -6.52
N SER A 165 -6.12 12.52 -7.17
CA SER A 165 -5.60 13.87 -7.33
C SER A 165 -6.61 14.67 -8.16
N THR A 166 -7.09 15.78 -7.63
CA THR A 166 -7.68 16.81 -8.47
C THR A 166 -6.54 17.37 -9.32
N SER A 167 -6.61 17.11 -10.63
CA SER A 167 -5.72 17.64 -11.65
C SER A 167 -5.46 19.12 -11.50
#